data_AF-A0A023EET9-F1
#
_entry.id   AF-A0A023EET9-F1
#
_cell.length_a   1.000
_cell.length_b   1.000
_cell.length_c   1.000
_cell.angle_alpha   90.00
_cell.angle_beta   90.00
_cell.angle_gamma   90.00
#
_symmetry.space_group_name_H-M   'P 1'
#
loop_
_entity.id
_entity.type
_entity.pdbx_description
1 polymer ?
#
loop_
_entity_poly.entity_id
_entity_poly.type
_entity_poly.pdbx_seq_one_letter_code
_entity_poly.pdbx_strand_id
1 'polypeptide(L)'
;RGESDQIVWTPQLKTASGLLPPRNGYRRRVVVSFFSPEDGKHTLVQTAQAISHQLRTGAVASPEDITPDLVDQRLRDRFHHIPDPDLAVYFGSVCSTYGMLPWQIRLTEFLPLGATRLQDVKPDHFMNCLYRFAKCEQRFGK
;
A
#
# COMPACT_ATOMS: atom_id res chain seq x y z
N ARG A 1 -21.18 -25.51 -5.57
CA ARG A 1 -19.73 -25.56 -5.84
C ARG A 1 -19.34 -24.18 -6.36
N GLY A 2 -19.22 -23.16 -5.53
CA GLY A 2 -18.14 -22.99 -4.56
C GLY A 2 -16.94 -22.40 -5.29
N GLU A 3 -17.06 -21.17 -5.82
CA GLU A 3 -15.87 -20.43 -6.28
C GLU A 3 -14.92 -20.36 -5.07
N SER A 4 -13.80 -21.06 -5.17
CA SER A 4 -12.77 -21.14 -4.13
C SER A 4 -12.27 -19.74 -3.79
N ASP A 5 -12.09 -19.44 -2.51
CA ASP A 5 -11.31 -18.28 -2.08
C ASP A 5 -9.97 -18.27 -2.82
N GLN A 6 -9.63 -17.17 -3.49
CA GLN A 6 -8.44 -17.09 -4.34
C GLN A 6 -7.46 -16.05 -3.78
N ILE A 7 -6.30 -16.54 -3.36
CA ILE A 7 -5.12 -15.69 -3.14
C ILE A 7 -4.53 -15.37 -4.52
N VAL A 8 -4.43 -14.08 -4.84
CA VAL A 8 -3.84 -13.57 -6.08
C VAL A 8 -2.62 -12.76 -5.70
N TRP A 9 -1.45 -13.10 -6.22
CA TRP A 9 -0.28 -12.26 -5.98
C TRP A 9 -0.23 -11.13 -7.01
N THR A 10 0.27 -9.98 -6.60
CA THR A 10 0.30 -8.77 -7.44
C THR A 10 1.04 -8.96 -8.78
N PRO A 11 2.14 -9.72 -8.88
CA PRO A 11 2.79 -9.98 -10.16
C PRO A 11 1.86 -10.60 -11.23
N GLN A 12 0.83 -11.35 -10.82
CA GLN A 12 -0.13 -12.04 -11.67
C GLN A 12 -1.26 -11.12 -12.15
N LEU A 13 -1.44 -9.95 -11.54
CA LEU A 13 -2.47 -8.99 -11.94
C LEU A 13 -2.23 -8.38 -13.33
N LYS A 14 -1.00 -8.48 -13.86
CA LYS A 14 -0.68 -8.06 -15.23
C LYS A 14 -1.28 -8.95 -16.32
N THR A 15 -1.73 -10.18 -16.00
CA THR A 15 -2.02 -11.20 -17.02
C THR A 15 -3.50 -11.57 -17.16
N ALA A 16 -4.35 -11.21 -16.19
CA ALA A 16 -5.77 -11.55 -16.22
C ALA A 16 -6.61 -10.31 -15.89
N SER A 17 -7.05 -9.58 -16.92
CA SER A 17 -8.09 -8.55 -16.79
C SER A 17 -7.78 -7.45 -15.76
N GLY A 18 -6.53 -6.95 -15.74
CA GLY A 18 -6.07 -5.58 -15.41
C GLY A 18 -6.62 -4.74 -14.25
N LEU A 19 -7.59 -5.20 -13.48
CA LEU A 19 -8.26 -4.42 -12.45
C LEU A 19 -8.32 -5.24 -11.17
N LEU A 20 -7.94 -4.59 -10.06
CA LEU A 20 -8.15 -5.13 -8.73
C LEU A 20 -9.63 -5.55 -8.58
N PRO A 21 -9.91 -6.67 -7.90
CA PRO A 21 -11.27 -7.08 -7.65
C PRO A 21 -12.04 -5.92 -6.98
N PRO A 22 -13.26 -5.63 -7.45
CA PRO A 22 -14.01 -4.51 -6.90
C PRO A 22 -14.29 -4.76 -5.41
N ARG A 23 -14.30 -3.66 -4.63
CA ARG A 23 -14.33 -3.64 -3.14
C ARG A 23 -15.60 -4.26 -2.53
N ASN A 24 -16.54 -4.72 -3.36
CA ASN A 24 -17.93 -5.02 -3.03
C ASN A 24 -18.20 -6.50 -2.66
N GLY A 25 -17.20 -7.24 -2.18
CA GLY A 25 -17.39 -8.50 -1.44
C GLY A 25 -17.99 -9.69 -2.22
N TYR A 26 -18.34 -9.49 -3.50
CA TYR A 26 -19.02 -10.49 -4.33
C TYR A 26 -18.08 -11.62 -4.79
N ARG A 27 -16.76 -11.38 -4.75
CA ARG A 27 -15.71 -12.39 -4.95
C ARG A 27 -14.66 -12.25 -3.85
N ARG A 28 -14.47 -13.31 -3.05
CA ARG A 28 -13.45 -13.39 -1.99
C ARG A 28 -12.06 -13.61 -2.60
N ARG A 29 -11.53 -12.57 -3.25
CA ARG A 29 -10.16 -12.53 -3.77
C ARG A 29 -9.29 -11.73 -2.81
N VAL A 30 -8.25 -12.37 -2.29
CA VAL A 30 -7.24 -11.71 -1.45
C VAL A 30 -6.05 -11.40 -2.34
N VAL A 31 -5.75 -10.12 -2.54
CA VAL A 31 -4.54 -9.72 -3.28
C VAL A 31 -3.39 -9.59 -2.30
N VAL A 32 -2.26 -10.23 -2.60
CA VAL A 32 -1.07 -10.20 -1.75
C VAL A 32 0.11 -9.61 -2.53
N SER A 33 0.71 -8.58 -1.94
CA SER A 33 1.88 -7.89 -2.47
C SER A 33 3.06 -8.09 -1.53
N PHE A 34 4.23 -8.37 -2.08
CA PHE A 34 5.48 -8.32 -1.34
C PHE A 34 6.19 -7.01 -1.65
N PHE A 35 6.73 -6.40 -0.61
CA PHE A 35 7.55 -5.20 -0.71
C PHE A 35 8.88 -5.45 -0.02
N SER A 36 9.94 -4.85 -0.55
CA SER A 36 11.28 -4.83 0.03
C SER A 36 11.70 -3.40 0.39
N PRO A 37 12.80 -3.20 1.12
CA PRO A 37 13.29 -1.86 1.45
C PRO A 37 13.50 -0.94 0.23
N GLU A 38 13.81 -1.52 -0.93
CA GLU A 38 13.97 -0.83 -2.20
C GLU A 38 12.65 -0.21 -2.71
N ASP A 39 11.50 -0.75 -2.34
CA ASP A 39 10.19 -0.20 -2.71
C ASP A 39 9.83 1.08 -1.95
N GLY A 40 10.56 1.38 -0.88
CA GLY A 40 10.35 2.56 -0.03
C GLY A 40 10.92 3.85 -0.64
N LYS A 41 11.84 4.47 0.09
CA LYS A 41 12.46 5.76 -0.30
C LYS A 41 13.12 5.72 -1.68
N HIS A 42 13.68 4.58 -2.07
CA HIS A 42 14.38 4.46 -3.34
C HIS A 42 13.41 4.64 -4.53
N THR A 43 12.24 4.01 -4.50
CA THR A 43 11.19 4.23 -5.52
C THR A 43 10.71 5.68 -5.58
N LEU A 44 10.65 6.38 -4.46
CA LEU A 44 10.31 7.81 -4.44
C LEU A 44 11.37 8.65 -5.17
N VAL A 45 12.66 8.37 -4.92
CA VAL A 45 13.77 9.02 -5.62
C VAL A 45 13.73 8.73 -7.12
N GLN A 46 13.52 7.47 -7.52
CA GLN A 46 13.38 7.10 -8.93
C GLN A 46 12.19 7.80 -9.60
N THR A 47 11.10 7.98 -8.87
CA THR A 47 9.90 8.68 -9.37
C THR A 47 10.20 10.16 -9.59
N ALA A 48 10.86 10.83 -8.63
CA ALA A 48 11.30 12.21 -8.78
C ALA A 48 12.26 12.39 -9.98
N GLN A 49 13.23 11.48 -10.14
CA GLN A 49 14.13 11.47 -11.29
C GLN A 49 13.38 11.32 -12.63
N ALA A 50 12.39 10.42 -12.68
CA ALA A 50 11.58 10.20 -13.87
C ALA A 50 10.73 11.43 -14.23
N ILE A 51 10.10 12.08 -13.24
CA ILE A 51 9.35 13.32 -13.45
C ILE A 51 10.27 14.44 -13.94
N SER A 52 11.45 14.60 -13.33
CA SER A 52 12.45 15.57 -13.77
C SER A 52 12.91 15.33 -15.22
N HIS A 53 13.11 14.07 -15.61
CA HIS A 53 13.41 13.73 -16.99
C HIS A 53 12.27 14.12 -17.94
N GLN A 54 11.03 13.84 -17.58
CA GLN A 54 9.87 14.16 -18.41
C GLN A 54 9.63 15.66 -18.57
N LEU A 55 9.94 16.46 -17.54
CA LEU A 55 9.94 17.92 -17.65
C LEU A 55 10.96 18.37 -18.71
N ARG A 56 12.18 17.81 -18.69
CA ARG A 56 13.21 18.15 -19.69
C ARG A 56 12.84 17.74 -21.11
N THR A 57 12.11 16.64 -21.28
CA THR A 57 11.67 16.16 -22.60
C THR A 57 10.32 16.73 -23.04
N GLY A 58 9.69 17.61 -22.25
CA GLY A 58 8.38 18.21 -22.56
C GLY A 58 7.17 17.28 -22.39
N ALA A 59 7.34 16.11 -21.76
CA ALA A 59 6.23 15.23 -21.43
C ALA A 59 5.46 15.68 -20.17
N VAL A 60 6.11 16.47 -19.31
CA VAL A 60 5.48 17.36 -18.33
C VAL A 60 5.74 18.79 -18.85
N ALA A 61 4.70 19.61 -19.01
CA ALA A 61 4.80 20.83 -19.79
C ALA A 61 5.50 21.95 -19.02
N SER A 62 5.22 22.09 -17.73
CA SER A 62 5.88 23.08 -16.88
C SER A 62 6.18 22.55 -15.46
N PRO A 63 7.03 23.25 -14.68
CA PRO A 63 7.26 22.91 -13.28
C PRO A 63 6.00 23.00 -12.42
N GLU A 64 5.02 23.83 -12.78
CA GLU A 64 3.75 23.96 -12.03
C GLU A 64 2.88 22.69 -12.15
N ASP A 65 3.06 21.92 -13.22
CA ASP A 65 2.37 20.64 -13.41
C ASP A 65 2.89 19.53 -12.46
N ILE A 66 3.99 19.77 -11.74
CA ILE A 66 4.52 18.84 -10.75
C ILE A 66 3.73 18.98 -9.44
N THR A 67 2.55 18.36 -9.44
CA THR A 67 1.62 18.37 -8.31
C THR A 67 1.73 17.07 -7.48
N PRO A 68 1.23 17.05 -6.23
CA PRO A 68 1.08 15.82 -5.47
C PRO A 68 0.28 14.75 -6.22
N ASP A 69 -0.75 15.14 -6.98
CA ASP A 69 -1.57 14.21 -7.77
C ASP A 69 -0.75 13.54 -8.89
N LEU A 70 0.15 14.29 -9.55
CA LEU A 70 1.07 13.71 -10.52
C LEU A 70 1.97 12.67 -9.85
N VAL A 71 2.59 13.02 -8.72
CA VAL A 71 3.46 12.10 -7.98
C VAL A 71 2.69 10.84 -7.55
N ASP A 72 1.49 11.03 -7.03
CA ASP A 72 0.61 9.95 -6.59
C ASP A 72 0.24 9.00 -7.75
N GLN A 73 -0.14 9.56 -8.90
CA GLN A 73 -0.41 8.78 -10.11
C GLN A 73 0.80 7.93 -10.51
N ARG A 74 2.01 8.51 -10.53
CA ARG A 74 3.22 7.77 -10.92
C ARG A 74 3.61 6.68 -9.95
N LEU A 75 3.38 6.88 -8.66
CA LEU A 75 3.59 5.85 -7.66
C LEU A 75 2.53 4.74 -7.82
N ARG A 76 1.26 5.06 -8.03
CA ARG A 76 0.21 4.07 -8.30
C ARG A 76 0.52 3.22 -9.53
N ASP A 77 0.98 3.82 -10.62
CA ASP A 77 1.38 3.09 -11.83
C ASP A 77 2.49 2.07 -11.54
N ARG A 78 3.49 2.46 -10.74
CA ARG A 78 4.60 1.58 -10.32
C ARG A 78 4.13 0.44 -9.42
N PHE A 79 3.16 0.71 -8.54
CA PHE A 79 2.60 -0.26 -7.60
C PHE A 79 1.32 -0.92 -8.10
N HIS A 80 1.13 -1.05 -9.42
CA HIS A 80 0.01 -1.80 -10.01
C HIS A 80 -1.38 -1.34 -9.52
N HIS A 81 -1.52 -0.05 -9.19
CA HIS A 81 -2.71 0.55 -8.60
C HIS A 81 -3.21 -0.14 -7.32
N ILE A 82 -2.33 -0.84 -6.57
CA ILE A 82 -2.65 -1.32 -5.22
C ILE A 82 -3.11 -0.12 -4.38
N PRO A 83 -4.24 -0.23 -3.65
CA PRO A 83 -4.72 0.85 -2.81
C PRO A 83 -3.74 1.13 -1.67
N ASP A 84 -3.69 2.38 -1.24
CA ASP A 84 -2.95 2.76 -0.04
C ASP A 84 -3.45 1.96 1.18
N PRO A 85 -2.55 1.55 2.09
CA PRO A 85 -2.94 0.74 3.23
C PRO A 85 -3.73 1.58 4.24
N ASP A 86 -4.92 1.11 4.62
CA ASP A 86 -5.69 1.72 5.70
C ASP A 86 -5.16 1.36 7.10
N LEU A 87 -4.61 0.14 7.23
CA LEU A 87 -4.11 -0.43 8.49
C LEU A 87 -2.74 -1.08 8.27
N ALA A 88 -1.77 -0.69 9.11
CA ALA A 88 -0.48 -1.34 9.26
C ALA A 88 -0.44 -2.07 10.60
N VAL A 89 -0.10 -3.36 10.56
CA VAL A 89 0.11 -4.20 11.74
C VAL A 89 1.59 -4.50 11.91
N TYR A 90 2.11 -4.31 13.13
CA TYR A 90 3.52 -4.53 13.44
C TYR A 90 3.70 -5.37 14.70
N PHE A 91 4.84 -6.07 14.80
CA PHE A 91 5.26 -6.84 15.98
C PHE A 91 6.52 -6.21 16.58
N GLY A 92 6.83 -6.57 17.83
CA GLY A 92 7.96 -6.00 18.57
C GLY A 92 7.61 -4.77 19.41
N SER A 93 8.63 -4.20 20.06
CA SER A 93 8.47 -3.12 21.05
C SER A 93 8.47 -1.71 20.45
N VAL A 94 8.86 -1.56 19.18
CA VAL A 94 9.04 -0.26 18.52
C VAL A 94 8.19 -0.21 17.27
N CYS A 95 7.36 0.83 17.15
CA CYS A 95 6.70 1.15 15.90
C CYS A 95 7.71 1.81 14.95
N SER A 96 8.18 1.06 13.95
CA SER A 96 9.08 1.55 12.91
C SER A 96 8.57 1.10 11.54
N THR A 97 8.51 2.04 10.60
CA THR A 97 8.14 1.75 9.21
C THR A 97 9.30 1.16 8.42
N TYR A 98 10.52 1.21 8.97
CA TYR A 98 11.76 0.85 8.28
C TYR A 98 11.90 1.49 6.88
N GLY A 99 11.26 2.64 6.66
CA GLY A 99 11.28 3.37 5.39
C GLY A 99 10.39 2.79 4.29
N MET A 100 9.51 1.84 4.60
CA MET A 100 8.57 1.26 3.64
C MET A 100 7.45 2.24 3.27
N LEU A 101 7.21 2.39 1.96
CA LEU A 101 6.07 3.08 1.34
C LEU A 101 5.72 4.47 1.94
N PRO A 102 6.68 5.40 2.07
CA PRO A 102 6.50 6.64 2.83
C PRO A 102 5.40 7.57 2.30
N TRP A 103 5.05 7.47 1.02
CA TRP A 103 3.99 8.28 0.42
C TRP A 103 2.60 7.70 0.71
N GLN A 104 2.47 6.38 0.55
CA GLN A 104 1.22 5.64 0.65
C GLN A 104 0.70 5.57 2.09
N ILE A 105 1.61 5.56 3.08
CA ILE A 105 1.23 5.40 4.49
C ILE A 105 0.72 6.67 5.18
N ARG A 106 0.47 7.75 4.42
CA ARG A 106 0.05 9.08 4.92
C ARG A 106 -1.13 9.03 5.89
N LEU A 107 -2.09 8.15 5.65
CA LEU A 107 -3.35 8.03 6.41
C LEU A 107 -3.52 6.66 7.07
N THR A 108 -2.46 5.87 7.12
CA THR A 108 -2.49 4.51 7.65
C THR A 108 -2.52 4.51 9.17
N GLU A 109 -3.44 3.75 9.75
CA GLU A 109 -3.46 3.49 11.19
C GLU A 109 -2.42 2.41 11.54
N PHE A 110 -1.59 2.63 12.57
CA PHE A 110 -0.57 1.68 13.00
C PHE A 110 -0.96 1.00 14.30
N LEU A 111 -1.19 -0.32 14.26
CA LEU A 111 -1.56 -1.10 15.43
C LEU A 111 -0.52 -2.17 15.77
N PRO A 112 -0.06 -2.24 17.04
CA PRO A 112 0.76 -3.36 17.47
C PRO A 112 -0.09 -4.62 17.54
N LEU A 113 0.44 -5.73 17.03
CA LEU A 113 -0.15 -7.07 17.15
C LEU A 113 -0.16 -7.58 18.60
N GLY A 114 0.66 -7.01 19.49
CA GLY A 114 0.83 -7.46 20.87
C GLY A 114 1.75 -8.67 21.03
N ALA A 115 2.30 -9.20 19.94
CA ALA A 115 3.37 -10.20 19.96
C ALA A 115 4.74 -9.53 19.83
N THR A 116 5.69 -9.90 20.69
CA THR A 116 7.06 -9.36 20.65
C THR A 116 7.87 -9.94 19.49
N ARG A 117 7.64 -11.21 19.12
CA ARG A 117 8.36 -11.90 18.05
C ARG A 117 7.39 -12.50 17.05
N LEU A 118 7.82 -12.61 15.79
CA LEU A 118 6.98 -13.10 14.70
C LEU A 118 6.45 -14.53 14.95
N GLN A 119 7.27 -15.41 15.52
CA GLN A 119 6.86 -16.78 15.85
C GLN A 119 5.78 -16.87 16.93
N ASP A 120 5.56 -15.80 17.69
CA ASP A 120 4.53 -15.75 18.74
C ASP A 120 3.18 -15.22 18.19
N VAL A 121 3.12 -14.83 16.91
CA VAL A 121 1.90 -14.29 16.28
C VAL A 121 0.86 -15.39 16.07
N LYS A 122 -0.36 -15.13 16.53
CA LYS A 122 -1.53 -16.00 16.37
C LYS A 122 -2.62 -15.28 15.59
N PRO A 123 -3.55 -16.00 14.92
CA PRO A 123 -4.68 -15.39 14.22
C PRO A 123 -5.47 -14.40 15.09
N ASP A 124 -5.66 -14.70 16.38
CA ASP A 124 -6.40 -13.83 17.32
C ASP A 124 -5.76 -12.44 17.50
N HIS A 125 -4.44 -12.34 17.41
CA HIS A 125 -3.74 -11.05 17.46
C HIS A 125 -4.14 -10.17 16.27
N PHE A 126 -4.17 -10.76 15.07
CA PHE A 126 -4.60 -10.06 13.86
C PHE A 126 -6.08 -9.67 13.91
N MET A 127 -6.94 -10.59 14.37
CA MET A 127 -8.38 -10.31 14.54
C MET A 127 -8.63 -9.18 15.54
N ASN A 128 -7.84 -9.10 16.62
CA ASN A 128 -7.92 -7.99 17.57
C ASN A 128 -7.57 -6.63 16.90
N CYS A 129 -6.51 -6.58 16.09
CA CYS A 129 -6.17 -5.39 15.31
C CYS A 129 -7.31 -4.98 14.39
N LEU A 130 -7.93 -5.93 13.68
CA LEU A 130 -9.09 -5.63 12.81
C LEU A 130 -10.27 -5.08 13.61
N TYR A 131 -10.58 -5.65 14.77
CA TYR A 131 -11.67 -5.17 15.62
C TYR A 131 -11.42 -3.76 16.17
N ARG A 132 -10.17 -3.46 16.54
CA ARG A 132 -9.75 -2.12 16.96
C ARG A 132 -9.85 -1.14 15.80
N PHE A 133 -9.35 -1.50 14.63
CA PHE A 133 -9.42 -0.67 13.43
C PHE A 133 -10.86 -0.39 13.01
N ALA A 134 -11.76 -1.37 13.10
CA ALA A 134 -13.18 -1.19 12.79
C ALA A 134 -13.89 -0.16 13.69
N LYS A 135 -13.31 0.18 14.85
CA LYS A 135 -13.80 1.22 15.76
C LYS A 135 -13.02 2.54 15.65
N CYS A 136 -12.01 2.59 14.78
CA CYS A 136 -11.18 3.77 14.62
C CYS A 136 -11.95 4.86 13.87
N GLU A 137 -11.96 6.08 14.41
CA GLU A 137 -12.47 7.26 13.73
C GLU A 137 -11.32 7.96 13.02
N GLN A 138 -11.21 7.80 11.70
CA GLN A 138 -10.17 8.47 10.93
C GLN A 138 -10.39 9.99 10.90
N ARG A 139 -9.41 10.74 11.42
CA ARG A 139 -9.40 12.21 11.42
C ARG A 139 -8.45 12.70 10.35
N PHE A 140 -8.98 13.12 9.21
CA PHE A 140 -8.18 13.50 8.04
C PHE A 140 -7.54 14.90 8.11
N GLY A 141 -7.58 15.56 9.28
CA GLY A 141 -7.26 16.98 9.40
C GLY A 141 -8.34 17.86 8.77
N LYS A 142 -8.21 19.19 8.91
CA LYS A 142 -9.02 20.19 8.20
C LYS A 142 -8.18 20.83 7.12
#